data_AF-F0WNE5-F1
#
_entry.id   AF-F0WNE5-F1
#
_cell.length_a   1.000
_cell.length_b   1.000
_cell.length_c   1.000
_cell.angle_alpha   90.00
_cell.angle_beta   90.00
_cell.angle_gamma   90.00
#
_symmetry.space_group_name_H-M   'P 1'
#
loop_
_entity.id
_entity.type
_entity.pdbx_description
1 polymer ?
#
loop_
_entity_poly.entity_id
_entity_poly.type
_entity_poly.pdbx_seq_one_letter_code
_entity_poly.pdbx_strand_id
1 'polypeptide(L)'
;MDAGVTKNFKLRYRCDFAQWSLDLLERGDSAKKIDVITAAHNIVKAWDAVTPDTIWSCWLHTGIVDAPTPATLRQENEPKRVFSTAHLDALIQKLSLDDPLPADAFLAYDTDVE
;
A
#
# COMPACT_ATOMS: atom_id res chain seq x y z
N MET A 1 -0.80 12.23 -8.14
CA MET A 1 -1.96 12.50 -7.26
C MET A 1 -1.89 11.49 -6.13
N ASP A 2 -1.16 11.80 -5.05
CA ASP A 2 -0.90 10.86 -3.96
C ASP A 2 -1.59 11.30 -2.68
N ALA A 3 -2.93 11.28 -2.70
CA ALA A 3 -3.69 11.42 -1.49
C ALA A 3 -3.48 10.19 -0.58
N GLY A 4 -3.66 10.37 0.74
CA GLY A 4 -3.34 9.35 1.74
C GLY A 4 -3.98 7.98 1.48
N VAL A 5 -5.19 7.94 0.91
CA VAL A 5 -5.90 6.70 0.56
C VAL A 5 -5.16 5.93 -0.54
N THR A 6 -4.85 6.58 -1.68
CA THR A 6 -4.15 5.94 -2.81
C THR A 6 -2.77 5.44 -2.39
N LYS A 7 -2.03 6.25 -1.62
CA LYS A 7 -0.69 5.87 -1.14
C LYS A 7 -0.75 4.66 -0.20
N ASN A 8 -1.69 4.64 0.76
CA ASN A 8 -1.90 3.52 1.68
C ASN A 8 -2.24 2.24 0.92
N PHE A 9 -3.22 2.33 0.02
CA PHE A 9 -3.66 1.21 -0.80
C PHE A 9 -2.50 0.62 -1.62
N LYS A 10 -1.78 1.46 -2.38
CA LYS A 10 -0.64 1.03 -3.21
C LYS A 10 0.44 0.36 -2.36
N LEU A 11 0.77 0.94 -1.20
CA LEU A 11 1.77 0.37 -0.29
C LEU A 11 1.36 -1.02 0.16
N ARG A 12 0.12 -1.19 0.62
CA ARG A 12 -0.34 -2.49 1.10
C ARG A 12 -0.35 -3.53 -0.01
N TYR A 13 -0.91 -3.17 -1.16
CA TYR A 13 -0.95 -4.07 -2.32
C TYR A 13 0.46 -4.51 -2.74
N ARG A 14 1.42 -3.58 -2.82
CA ARG A 14 2.80 -3.87 -3.24
C ARG A 14 3.57 -4.73 -2.24
N CYS A 15 3.33 -4.57 -0.93
CA CYS A 15 3.87 -5.49 0.08
C CYS A 15 3.34 -6.91 -0.13
N ASP A 16 2.02 -7.06 -0.29
CA ASP A 16 1.40 -8.37 -0.49
C ASP A 16 1.85 -9.01 -1.81
N PHE A 17 2.06 -8.22 -2.87
CA PHE A 17 2.64 -8.67 -4.13
C PHE A 17 4.10 -9.13 -3.97
N ALA A 18 4.96 -8.33 -3.34
CA ALA A 18 6.37 -8.67 -3.15
C ALA A 18 6.53 -9.93 -2.28
N GLN A 19 5.70 -10.09 -1.23
CA GLN A 19 5.67 -11.30 -0.43
C GLN A 19 5.21 -12.52 -1.26
N TRP A 20 4.14 -12.38 -2.05
CA TRP A 20 3.69 -13.44 -2.95
C TRP A 20 4.78 -13.86 -3.95
N SER A 21 5.55 -12.91 -4.48
CA SER A 21 6.68 -13.20 -5.37
C SER A 21 7.81 -13.96 -4.66
N LEU A 22 8.10 -13.63 -3.40
CA LEU A 22 9.07 -14.37 -2.58
C LEU A 22 8.59 -15.82 -2.36
N ASP A 23 7.34 -16.00 -1.96
CA ASP A 23 6.76 -17.33 -1.73
C ASP A 23 6.82 -18.20 -2.99
N LEU A 24 6.68 -17.59 -4.17
CA LEU A 24 6.78 -18.25 -5.46
C LEU A 24 8.22 -18.64 -5.78
N LEU A 25 9.18 -17.76 -5.51
CA LEU A 25 10.62 -18.02 -5.67
C LEU A 25 11.09 -19.16 -4.76
N GLU A 26 10.66 -19.17 -3.49
CA GLU A 26 10.98 -20.23 -2.52
C GLU A 26 10.45 -21.60 -2.94
N ARG A 27 9.34 -21.65 -3.69
CA ARG A 27 8.78 -22.87 -4.27
C ARG A 27 9.46 -23.31 -5.56
N GLY A 28 10.32 -22.46 -6.14
CA GLY A 28 10.96 -22.69 -7.44
C GLY A 28 10.12 -22.28 -8.67
N ASP A 29 8.99 -21.59 -8.46
CA ASP A 29 8.00 -21.27 -9.51
C ASP A 29 8.16 -19.85 -10.10
N SER A 30 9.40 -19.33 -10.14
CA SER A 30 9.75 -17.90 -10.38
C SER A 30 9.18 -17.21 -11.64
N ALA A 31 8.62 -17.94 -12.61
CA ALA A 31 8.10 -17.39 -13.87
C ALA A 31 6.57 -17.15 -13.89
N LYS A 32 5.85 -17.42 -12.80
CA LYS A 32 4.39 -17.32 -12.80
C LYS A 32 3.94 -15.86 -12.67
N LYS A 33 3.05 -15.42 -13.57
CA LYS A 33 2.31 -14.15 -13.38
C LYS A 33 1.26 -14.33 -12.29
N ILE A 34 0.99 -13.27 -11.53
CA ILE A 34 -0.12 -13.26 -10.58
C ILE A 34 -1.43 -13.50 -11.35
N ASP A 35 -2.24 -14.43 -10.88
CA ASP A 35 -3.56 -14.67 -11.45
C ASP A 35 -4.58 -13.65 -10.94
N VAL A 36 -5.68 -13.49 -11.69
CA VAL A 36 -6.70 -12.48 -11.40
C VAL A 36 -7.36 -12.69 -10.03
N ILE A 37 -7.53 -13.93 -9.58
CA ILE A 37 -8.18 -14.24 -8.30
C ILE A 37 -7.25 -13.81 -7.15
N THR A 38 -5.98 -14.18 -7.22
CA THR A 38 -4.97 -13.74 -6.23
C THR A 38 -4.84 -12.22 -6.21
N ALA A 39 -4.81 -11.58 -7.37
CA ALA A 39 -4.79 -10.12 -7.46
C ALA A 39 -6.02 -9.49 -6.82
N ALA A 40 -7.23 -10.03 -7.06
CA ALA A 40 -8.47 -9.55 -6.46
C ALA A 40 -8.47 -9.68 -4.94
N HIS A 41 -7.99 -10.81 -4.39
CA HIS A 41 -7.84 -10.95 -2.93
C HIS A 41 -6.88 -9.92 -2.34
N ASN A 42 -5.76 -9.65 -3.01
CA ASN A 42 -4.81 -8.62 -2.58
C ASN A 42 -5.43 -7.21 -2.64
N ILE A 43 -6.27 -6.92 -3.64
CA ILE A 43 -7.01 -5.65 -3.74
C ILE A 43 -7.96 -5.48 -2.54
N VAL A 44 -8.76 -6.50 -2.24
CA VAL A 44 -9.69 -6.46 -1.09
C VAL A 44 -8.91 -6.24 0.21
N LYS A 45 -7.84 -7.02 0.43
CA LYS A 45 -6.99 -6.90 1.61
C LYS A 45 -6.31 -5.54 1.73
N ALA A 46 -5.89 -4.95 0.60
CA ALA A 46 -5.30 -3.62 0.57
C ALA A 46 -6.34 -2.54 0.88
N TRP A 47 -7.58 -2.68 0.42
CA TRP A 47 -8.67 -1.77 0.74
C TRP A 47 -9.06 -1.83 2.22
N ASP A 48 -9.18 -3.03 2.79
CA ASP A 48 -9.50 -3.24 4.20
C ASP A 48 -8.43 -2.66 5.15
N ALA A 49 -7.19 -2.47 4.65
CA ALA A 49 -6.11 -1.82 5.41
C ALA A 49 -6.19 -0.29 5.41
N VAL A 50 -7.02 0.32 4.55
CA VAL A 50 -7.26 1.76 4.54
C VAL A 50 -8.15 2.12 5.74
N THR A 51 -7.58 2.82 6.71
CA THR A 51 -8.30 3.17 7.94
C THR A 51 -9.29 4.32 7.72
N PRO A 52 -10.36 4.41 8.52
CA PRO A 52 -11.23 5.59 8.56
C PRO A 52 -10.45 6.90 8.73
N ASP A 53 -9.38 6.92 9.52
CA ASP A 53 -8.50 8.10 9.68
C ASP A 53 -7.81 8.51 8.38
N THR A 54 -7.38 7.53 7.57
CA THR A 54 -6.76 7.78 6.26
C THR A 54 -7.78 8.40 5.31
N ILE A 55 -9.01 7.90 5.33
CA ILE A 55 -10.13 8.43 4.53
C ILE A 55 -10.48 9.85 4.98
N TRP A 56 -10.64 10.06 6.29
CA TRP A 56 -10.93 11.37 6.86
C TRP A 56 -9.84 12.40 6.54
N SER A 57 -8.58 12.03 6.75
CA SER A 57 -7.44 12.90 6.44
C SER A 57 -7.38 13.25 4.95
N CYS A 58 -7.74 12.30 4.08
CA CYS A 58 -7.88 12.54 2.65
C CYS A 58 -8.99 13.56 2.36
N TRP A 59 -10.19 13.36 2.90
CA TRP A 59 -11.32 14.27 2.71
C TRP A 59 -11.04 15.68 3.23
N LEU A 60 -10.35 15.79 4.37
CA LEU A 60 -9.90 17.07 4.90
C LEU A 60 -8.90 17.75 3.96
N HIS A 61 -7.91 16.99 3.48
CA HIS A 61 -6.88 17.52 2.58
C HIS A 61 -7.45 17.96 1.23
N THR A 62 -8.48 17.26 0.72
CA THR A 62 -9.15 17.62 -0.54
C THR A 62 -10.24 18.67 -0.36
N GLY A 63 -10.51 19.14 0.87
CA GLY A 63 -11.54 20.13 1.15
C GLY A 63 -12.98 19.60 0.94
N ILE A 64 -13.18 18.28 0.93
CA ILE A 64 -14.52 17.67 0.93
C ILE A 64 -15.24 17.95 2.26
N VAL A 65 -14.46 18.07 3.34
CA VAL A 65 -14.95 18.45 4.68
C VAL A 65 -14.15 19.66 5.21
N ASP A 66 -14.85 20.61 5.82
CA ASP A 66 -14.27 21.76 6.53
C ASP A 66 -14.08 21.41 8.03
N ALA A 67 -13.03 21.91 8.70
CA ALA A 67 -12.80 21.62 10.12
C ALA A 67 -13.47 22.67 11.06
N PRO A 68 -13.87 22.35 12.32
CA PRO A 68 -14.05 21.02 12.95
C PRO A 68 -15.39 20.87 13.75
N THR A 69 -15.87 19.65 14.06
CA THR A 69 -16.63 19.35 15.31
C THR A 69 -16.86 17.84 15.56
N PRO A 70 -16.96 17.35 16.82
CA PRO A 70 -16.29 17.70 18.08
C PRO A 70 -15.45 16.52 18.61
N ALA A 71 -14.93 16.68 19.82
CA ALA A 71 -14.04 15.83 20.61
C ALA A 71 -14.31 14.31 20.71
N THR A 72 -15.35 13.75 20.09
CA THR A 72 -15.67 12.31 20.14
C THR A 72 -14.73 11.44 19.30
N LEU A 73 -14.15 11.93 18.20
CA LEU A 73 -13.19 11.14 17.40
C LEU A 73 -11.75 11.19 17.94
N ARG A 74 -11.41 12.20 18.75
CA ARG A 74 -10.04 12.38 19.25
C ARG A 74 -9.66 11.42 20.38
N GLN A 75 -10.65 10.84 21.06
CA GLN A 75 -10.37 10.11 22.30
C GLN A 75 -10.07 8.63 22.10
N GLU A 76 -10.37 8.03 20.94
CA GLU A 76 -10.22 6.58 20.82
C GLU A 76 -8.89 6.08 20.27
N ASN A 77 -8.18 6.73 19.33
CA ASN A 77 -6.99 6.07 18.77
C ASN A 77 -5.94 7.03 18.20
N GLU A 78 -4.92 7.40 18.98
CA GLU A 78 -3.59 7.66 18.42
C GLU A 78 -2.86 6.30 18.36
N PRO A 79 -2.43 5.87 17.17
CA PRO A 79 -1.08 6.23 16.77
C PRO A 79 -1.03 6.86 15.38
N LYS A 80 -0.20 7.91 15.28
CA LYS A 80 0.55 8.29 14.08
C LYS A 80 1.20 7.06 13.45
N ARG A 81 0.49 6.31 12.60
CA ARG A 81 1.16 5.39 11.68
C ARG A 81 1.78 6.22 10.59
N VAL A 82 3.08 6.48 10.74
CA VAL A 82 3.93 6.84 9.61
C VAL A 82 3.75 5.74 8.58
N PHE A 83 3.29 6.09 7.39
CA PHE A 83 3.33 5.20 6.22
C PHE A 83 4.78 4.86 5.94
N SER A 84 5.25 3.77 6.53
CA SER A 84 6.63 3.34 6.42
C SER A 84 6.75 2.39 5.23
N THR A 85 7.60 2.76 4.29
CA THR A 85 8.01 1.89 3.19
C THR A 85 9.00 0.82 3.63
N ALA A 86 9.53 0.90 4.85
CA ALA A 86 10.61 0.03 5.33
C ALA A 86 10.28 -1.46 5.22
N HIS A 87 9.01 -1.84 5.38
CA HIS A 87 8.59 -3.23 5.18
C HIS A 87 8.70 -3.65 3.71
N LEU A 88 8.26 -2.79 2.79
CA LEU A 88 8.37 -3.04 1.35
C LEU A 88 9.84 -3.05 0.91
N ASP A 89 10.67 -2.13 1.40
CA ASP A 89 12.11 -2.12 1.15
C ASP A 89 12.77 -3.43 1.59
N ALA A 90 12.40 -3.95 2.77
CA ALA A 90 12.91 -5.24 3.25
C ALA A 90 12.46 -6.42 2.38
N LEU A 91 11.26 -6.39 1.80
CA LEU A 91 10.79 -7.42 0.86
C LEU A 91 11.53 -7.34 -0.48
N ILE A 92 11.72 -6.12 -1.00
CA ILE A 92 12.46 -5.88 -2.25
C ILE A 92 13.91 -6.38 -2.14
N GLN A 93 14.57 -6.10 -1.01
CA GLN A 93 15.94 -6.60 -0.77
C GLN A 93 16.02 -8.14 -0.79
N LYS A 94 15.01 -8.83 -0.24
CA LYS A 94 14.98 -10.30 -0.25
C LYS A 94 14.83 -10.89 -1.65
N LEU A 95 14.16 -10.18 -2.56
CA LEU A 95 13.97 -10.65 -3.93
C LEU A 95 15.27 -10.70 -4.75
N SER A 96 16.37 -10.12 -4.26
CA SER A 96 17.70 -10.18 -4.87
C SER A 96 17.71 -9.84 -6.37
N LEU A 97 16.97 -8.79 -6.76
CA LEU A 97 16.88 -8.31 -8.13
C LEU A 97 18.20 -7.63 -8.56
N ASP A 98 18.56 -7.70 -9.85
CA ASP A 98 19.80 -7.12 -10.38
C ASP A 98 19.86 -5.58 -10.24
N ASP A 99 18.73 -4.90 -10.39
CA ASP A 99 18.57 -3.45 -10.20
C ASP A 99 17.21 -3.15 -9.52
N PRO A 100 17.12 -3.28 -8.19
CA PRO A 100 15.85 -3.13 -7.49
C PRO A 100 15.46 -1.65 -7.37
N LEU A 101 14.24 -1.31 -7.83
CA LEU A 101 13.67 0.00 -7.52
C LEU A 101 13.47 0.16 -6.01
N PRO A 102 13.81 1.30 -5.40
CA PRO A 102 13.48 1.58 -4.01
C PRO A 102 11.96 1.67 -3.82
N ALA A 103 11.45 1.39 -2.62
CA ALA A 103 10.01 1.29 -2.39
C ALA A 103 9.23 2.55 -2.79
N ASP A 104 9.76 3.76 -2.57
CA ASP A 104 9.10 5.00 -2.99
C ASP A 104 8.98 5.11 -4.52
N ALA A 105 10.05 4.77 -5.25
CA ALA A 105 10.03 4.77 -6.72
C ALA A 105 9.10 3.67 -7.25
N PHE A 106 9.10 2.51 -6.60
CA PHE A 106 8.14 1.47 -6.90
C PHE A 106 6.73 2.03 -6.71
N LEU A 107 6.37 2.58 -5.55
CA LEU A 107 5.03 3.13 -5.27
C LEU A 107 4.56 4.18 -6.28
N ALA A 108 5.45 5.07 -6.70
CA ALA A 108 5.20 6.11 -7.68
C ALA A 108 5.09 5.58 -9.13
N TYR A 109 5.53 4.36 -9.38
CA TYR A 109 5.45 3.73 -10.70
C TYR A 109 4.00 3.39 -11.04
N ASP A 110 3.36 4.28 -11.81
CA ASP A 110 2.11 4.02 -12.50
C ASP A 110 2.46 3.73 -13.96
N THR A 111 2.38 2.47 -14.40
CA THR A 111 2.41 2.18 -15.83
C THR A 111 1.19 2.82 -16.47
N ASP A 112 1.42 3.82 -17.32
CA ASP A 112 0.44 4.23 -18.31
C ASP A 112 0.09 2.98 -19.12
N VAL A 113 -1.14 2.51 -18.99
CA VAL A 113 -1.68 1.46 -19.84
C VAL A 113 -1.93 2.12 -21.20
N GLU A 114 -0.95 2.06 -22.09
CA GLU A 114 -1.16 2.33 -23.53
C GLU A 114 -2.11 1.30 -24.16
#